data_AF-A0A9Q1AB22-F1
#
_entry.id   AF-A0A9Q1AB22-F1
#
_cell.length_a   1.000
_cell.length_b   1.000
_cell.length_c   1.000
_cell.angle_alpha   90.00
_cell.angle_beta   90.00
_cell.angle_gamma   90.00
#
_symmetry.space_group_name_H-M   'P 1'
#
loop_
_entity.id
_entity.type
_entity.pdbx_description
1 polymer ?
#
loop_
_entity_poly.entity_id
_entity_poly.type
_entity_poly.pdbx_seq_one_letter_code
_entity_poly.pdbx_strand_id
1 'polypeptide(L)'
;MGDTLRLAVGIMGNAASLLLFSAPILTFYRVIRKKSTEEFSCVPYIIALLNCLLYTWYGLPVVSYRWENFPVATINGLGILLEFSFIIIYFWFTSSRGKIMVAITVIPVILVFCITATISASALHDHHHRKIFVGSVALAASVAMYGSPLVAVKKVIKTKSVEFMPFYLSFFSFLASSIWMAYGLLSHDLFLASPNLVGSPLGIVQLVLYCMYRKTGIMEAPDKWDLEKNEEKSKKLQLVINDRS
;
A
#
# COMPACT_ATOMS: atom_id res chain seq x y z
N MET A 1 18.42 19.98 -18.81
CA MET A 1 17.35 20.36 -17.87
C MET A 1 16.34 19.23 -17.65
N GLY A 2 15.85 18.57 -18.71
CA GLY A 2 14.91 17.43 -18.59
C GLY A 2 15.43 16.24 -17.77
N ASP A 3 16.67 15.79 -18.01
CA ASP A 3 17.24 14.67 -17.25
C ASP A 3 17.42 14.96 -15.76
N THR A 4 17.86 16.18 -15.41
CA THR A 4 18.01 16.62 -14.03
C THR A 4 16.65 16.65 -13.32
N LEU A 5 15.61 17.15 -13.99
CA LEU A 5 14.24 17.17 -13.46
C LEU A 5 13.70 15.76 -13.24
N ARG A 6 13.85 14.88 -14.23
CA ARG A 6 13.46 13.47 -14.14
C ARG A 6 14.13 12.78 -12.95
N LEU A 7 15.45 12.99 -12.78
CA LEU A 7 16.19 12.42 -11.65
C LEU A 7 15.70 12.97 -10.30
N ALA A 8 15.48 14.28 -10.20
CA ALA A 8 14.96 14.90 -8.97
C ALA A 8 13.59 14.34 -8.59
N VAL A 9 12.68 14.19 -9.56
CA VAL A 9 11.37 13.55 -9.37
C VAL A 9 11.53 12.09 -8.94
N GLY A 10 12.46 11.35 -9.55
CA GLY A 10 12.79 9.98 -9.14
C GLY A 10 13.28 9.88 -7.70
N ILE A 11 14.15 10.80 -7.25
CA ILE A 11 14.64 10.86 -5.86
C ILE A 11 13.50 11.15 -4.88
N MET A 12 12.63 12.11 -5.19
CA MET A 12 11.44 12.40 -4.38
C MET A 12 10.50 11.19 -4.31
N GLY A 13 10.33 10.48 -5.44
CA GLY A 13 9.54 9.26 -5.51
C GLY A 13 10.12 8.16 -4.62
N ASN A 14 11.46 8.01 -4.61
CA ASN A 14 12.14 7.07 -3.73
C ASN A 14 11.88 7.39 -2.26
N ALA A 15 11.99 8.66 -1.86
CA ALA A 15 11.73 9.08 -0.48
C ALA A 15 10.28 8.81 -0.05
N ALA A 16 9.29 9.13 -0.89
CA ALA A 16 7.88 8.89 -0.60
C ALA A 16 7.56 7.38 -0.49
N SER A 17 8.09 6.57 -1.42
CA SER A 17 7.91 5.12 -1.42
C SER A 17 8.61 4.43 -0.24
N LEU A 18 9.75 4.94 0.23
CA LEU A 18 10.43 4.39 1.41
C LEU A 18 9.55 4.49 2.66
N LEU A 19 8.86 5.61 2.83
CA LEU A 19 7.89 5.77 3.93
C LEU A 19 6.78 4.73 3.84
N LEU A 20 6.28 4.44 2.64
CA LEU A 20 5.25 3.42 2.44
C LEU A 20 5.75 2.00 2.72
N PHE A 21 6.94 1.64 2.23
CA PHE A 21 7.54 0.33 2.53
C PHE A 21 7.91 0.18 4.01
N SER A 22 8.13 1.27 4.74
CA SER A 22 8.36 1.24 6.18
C SER A 22 7.09 1.08 7.02
N ALA A 23 5.90 1.32 6.43
CA ALA A 23 4.64 1.26 7.17
C ALA A 23 4.37 -0.09 7.88
N PRO A 24 4.67 -1.26 7.27
CA PRO A 24 4.47 -2.54 7.93
C PRO A 24 5.45 -2.84 9.07
N ILE A 25 6.51 -2.07 9.26
CA ILE A 25 7.51 -2.30 10.33
C ILE A 25 6.83 -2.34 11.70
N LEU A 26 5.87 -1.43 11.95
CA LEU A 26 5.11 -1.41 13.21
C LEU A 26 4.26 -2.66 13.40
N THR A 27 3.64 -3.14 12.31
CA THR A 27 2.85 -4.38 12.31
C THR A 27 3.73 -5.59 12.60
N PHE A 28 4.89 -5.70 11.95
CA PHE A 28 5.81 -6.83 12.18
C PHE A 28 6.54 -6.76 13.51
N TYR A 29 6.80 -5.57 14.04
CA TYR A 29 7.26 -5.40 15.41
C TYR A 29 6.25 -6.00 16.41
N ARG A 30 4.95 -5.76 16.20
CA ARG A 30 3.88 -6.39 17.00
C ARG A 30 3.87 -7.92 16.86
N VAL A 31 4.02 -8.44 15.65
CA VAL A 31 4.12 -9.90 15.40
C VAL A 31 5.27 -10.52 16.19
N ILE A 32 6.46 -9.90 16.16
CA ILE A 32 7.64 -10.39 16.91
C ILE A 32 7.37 -10.35 18.42
N ARG A 33 6.84 -9.24 18.93
CA ARG A 33 6.52 -9.05 20.35
C ARG A 33 5.49 -10.05 20.86
N LYS A 34 4.48 -10.35 20.05
CA LYS A 34 3.39 -11.27 20.39
C LYS A 34 3.70 -12.72 20.05
N LYS A 35 4.78 -12.98 19.31
CA LYS A 35 5.17 -14.30 18.76
C LYS A 35 4.01 -14.99 18.02
N SER A 36 3.15 -14.20 17.38
CA SER A 36 1.96 -14.67 16.67
C SER A 36 1.60 -13.68 15.57
N THR A 37 1.15 -14.21 14.44
CA THR A 37 0.65 -13.40 13.31
C THR A 37 -0.78 -12.90 13.51
N GLU A 38 -1.45 -13.28 14.61
CA GLU A 38 -2.84 -12.89 14.90
C GLU A 38 -3.74 -13.13 13.67
N GLU A 39 -4.48 -12.10 13.22
CA GLU A 39 -5.32 -12.14 12.01
C GLU A 39 -4.62 -11.51 10.78
N PHE A 40 -3.33 -11.20 10.87
CA PHE A 40 -2.60 -10.59 9.76
C PHE A 40 -2.39 -11.60 8.62
N SER A 41 -2.57 -11.12 7.40
CA SER A 41 -2.31 -11.89 6.17
C SER A 41 -0.96 -11.54 5.57
N CYS A 42 -0.25 -12.53 5.05
CA CYS A 42 1.02 -12.34 4.36
C CYS A 42 0.86 -11.97 2.87
N VAL A 43 -0.34 -12.17 2.31
CA VAL A 43 -0.61 -12.02 0.87
C VAL A 43 -0.21 -10.64 0.32
N PRO A 44 -0.52 -9.50 0.97
CA PRO A 44 -0.14 -8.18 0.47
C PRO A 44 1.37 -8.02 0.26
N TYR A 45 2.19 -8.57 1.17
CA TYR A 45 3.65 -8.51 1.11
C TYR A 45 4.21 -9.39 -0.01
N ILE A 46 3.59 -10.56 -0.26
CA ILE A 46 3.98 -11.47 -1.34
C ILE A 46 3.68 -10.86 -2.71
N ILE A 47 2.53 -10.20 -2.88
CA ILE A 47 2.19 -9.50 -4.13
C ILE A 47 3.07 -8.25 -4.30
N ALA A 48 3.34 -7.51 -3.22
CA ALA A 48 4.28 -6.39 -3.25
C ALA A 48 5.69 -6.83 -3.64
N LEU A 49 6.15 -7.99 -3.15
CA LEU A 49 7.42 -8.60 -3.55
C LEU A 49 7.46 -8.89 -5.06
N LEU A 50 6.40 -9.48 -5.63
CA LEU A 50 6.32 -9.70 -7.09
C LEU A 50 6.48 -8.38 -7.85
N ASN A 51 5.74 -7.35 -7.42
CA ASN A 51 5.78 -6.03 -8.05
C ASN A 51 7.19 -5.42 -7.97
N CYS A 52 7.85 -5.51 -6.81
CA CYS A 52 9.21 -5.02 -6.63
C CYS A 52 10.22 -5.80 -7.48
N LEU A 53 10.10 -7.13 -7.57
CA LEU A 53 10.94 -7.95 -8.44
C LEU A 53 10.80 -7.54 -9.91
N LEU A 54 9.56 -7.38 -10.39
CA LEU A 54 9.28 -7.00 -11.78
C LEU A 54 9.78 -5.60 -12.12
N TYR A 55 9.54 -4.59 -11.26
CA TYR A 55 10.03 -3.22 -11.53
C TYR A 55 11.53 -3.05 -11.31
N THR A 56 12.15 -3.83 -10.42
CA THR A 56 13.61 -3.88 -10.32
C THR A 56 14.18 -4.40 -11.63
N TRP A 57 13.66 -5.53 -12.13
CA TRP A 57 14.09 -6.08 -13.42
C TRP A 57 13.81 -5.14 -14.59
N TYR A 58 12.65 -4.48 -14.60
CA TYR A 58 12.29 -3.45 -15.57
C TYR A 58 13.29 -2.30 -15.58
N GLY A 59 13.72 -1.83 -14.40
CA GLY A 59 14.64 -0.70 -14.26
C GLY A 59 16.10 -1.01 -14.57
N LEU A 60 16.50 -2.29 -14.57
CA LEU A 60 17.87 -2.71 -14.85
C LEU A 60 18.23 -2.57 -16.35
N PRO A 61 19.54 -2.40 -16.67
CA PRO A 61 20.00 -2.27 -18.06
C PRO A 61 19.75 -3.50 -18.95
N VAL A 62 19.32 -4.62 -18.37
CA VAL A 62 18.91 -5.80 -19.15
C VAL A 62 17.64 -5.49 -19.93
N VAL A 63 16.69 -4.78 -19.30
CA VAL A 63 15.38 -4.44 -19.88
C VAL A 63 15.37 -3.00 -20.37
N SER A 64 15.65 -2.04 -19.49
CA SER A 64 15.68 -0.62 -19.83
C SER A 64 16.94 -0.24 -20.60
N TYR A 65 16.86 0.82 -21.43
CA TYR A 65 18.03 1.30 -22.14
C TYR A 65 18.99 2.01 -21.17
N ARG A 66 20.21 1.49 -21.03
CA ARG A 66 21.21 1.98 -20.06
C ARG A 66 20.60 2.04 -18.64
N TRP A 67 20.70 3.19 -17.98
CA TRP A 67 20.23 3.43 -16.62
C TRP A 67 19.10 4.47 -16.57
N GLU A 68 18.31 4.57 -17.64
CA GLU A 68 17.22 5.55 -17.73
C GLU A 68 16.17 5.42 -16.61
N ASN A 69 16.01 4.21 -16.06
CA ASN A 69 15.07 3.87 -15.01
C ASN A 69 15.78 3.50 -13.69
N PHE A 70 17.00 4.00 -13.48
CA PHE A 70 17.77 3.75 -12.25
C PHE A 70 16.99 4.06 -10.96
N PRO A 71 16.28 5.19 -10.81
CA PRO A 71 15.48 5.45 -9.62
C PRO A 71 14.39 4.40 -9.35
N VAL A 72 13.85 3.77 -10.40
CA VAL A 72 12.84 2.69 -10.27
C VAL A 72 13.52 1.43 -9.72
N ALA A 73 14.70 1.09 -10.23
CA ALA A 73 15.46 -0.06 -9.75
C ALA A 73 15.87 0.09 -8.27
N THR A 74 16.24 1.29 -7.82
CA THR A 74 16.69 1.51 -6.44
C THR A 74 15.59 1.30 -5.40
N ILE A 75 14.41 1.92 -5.56
CA ILE A 75 13.34 1.72 -4.58
C ILE A 75 12.84 0.30 -4.56
N ASN A 76 12.63 -0.29 -5.74
CA ASN A 76 12.06 -1.62 -5.82
C ASN A 76 13.07 -2.65 -5.31
N GLY A 77 14.37 -2.43 -5.54
CA GLY A 77 15.44 -3.21 -4.91
C GLY A 77 15.37 -3.17 -3.38
N LEU A 78 15.19 -1.98 -2.80
CA LEU A 78 14.99 -1.83 -1.36
C LEU A 78 13.66 -2.47 -0.88
N GLY A 79 12.60 -2.34 -1.68
CA GLY A 79 11.32 -2.98 -1.46
C GLY A 79 11.45 -4.50 -1.38
N ILE A 80 12.22 -5.12 -2.27
CA ILE A 80 12.53 -6.57 -2.21
C ILE A 80 13.10 -6.94 -0.84
N LEU A 81 14.08 -6.18 -0.34
CA LEU A 81 14.71 -6.47 0.96
C LEU A 81 13.71 -6.38 2.12
N LEU A 82 12.85 -5.36 2.12
CA LEU A 82 11.85 -5.14 3.17
C LEU A 82 10.73 -6.20 3.11
N GLU A 83 10.12 -6.40 1.94
CA GLU A 83 9.04 -7.36 1.74
C GLU A 83 9.51 -8.79 2.01
N PHE A 84 10.71 -9.15 1.57
CA PHE A 84 11.30 -10.46 1.87
C PHE A 84 11.51 -10.65 3.38
N SER A 85 12.01 -9.62 4.07
CA SER A 85 12.18 -9.65 5.53
C SER A 85 10.84 -9.83 6.26
N PHE A 86 9.79 -9.12 5.83
CA PHE A 86 8.44 -9.25 6.36
C PHE A 86 7.87 -10.67 6.16
N ILE A 87 8.05 -11.25 4.97
CA ILE A 87 7.62 -12.62 4.67
C ILE A 87 8.34 -13.64 5.56
N ILE A 88 9.65 -13.48 5.78
CA ILE A 88 10.43 -14.35 6.69
C ILE A 88 9.89 -14.27 8.12
N ILE A 89 9.70 -13.05 8.64
CA ILE A 89 9.17 -12.84 9.99
C ILE A 89 7.77 -13.48 10.10
N TYR A 90 6.89 -13.25 9.12
CA TYR A 90 5.58 -13.88 9.08
C TYR A 90 5.67 -15.40 9.12
N PHE A 91 6.53 -15.98 8.27
CA PHE A 91 6.69 -17.42 8.14
C PHE A 91 7.16 -18.07 9.44
N TRP A 92 8.02 -17.38 10.21
CA TRP A 92 8.51 -17.89 11.48
C TRP A 92 7.40 -17.96 12.54
N PHE A 93 6.57 -16.92 12.63
CA PHE A 93 5.56 -16.78 13.69
C PHE A 93 4.16 -17.31 13.32
N THR A 94 3.93 -17.70 12.07
CA THR A 94 2.63 -18.23 11.64
C THR A 94 2.44 -19.72 11.95
N SER A 95 1.18 -20.14 12.03
CA SER A 95 0.79 -21.56 12.17
C SER A 95 1.19 -22.41 10.94
N SER A 96 1.19 -23.74 11.08
CA SER A 96 1.49 -24.67 9.97
C SER A 96 0.59 -24.45 8.75
N ARG A 97 -0.70 -24.13 8.96
CA ARG A 97 -1.62 -23.76 7.87
C ARG A 97 -1.19 -22.48 7.18
N GLY A 98 -0.77 -21.47 7.93
CA GLY A 98 -0.24 -20.22 7.37
C GLY A 98 1.06 -20.42 6.58
N LYS A 99 1.95 -21.32 7.03
CA LYS A 99 3.17 -21.68 6.29
C LYS A 99 2.84 -22.28 4.91
N ILE A 100 1.83 -23.15 4.86
CA ILE A 100 1.32 -23.71 3.60
C ILE A 100 0.77 -22.60 2.70
N MET A 101 -0.04 -21.68 3.24
CA MET A 101 -0.58 -20.55 2.47
C MET A 101 0.53 -19.64 1.91
N VAL A 102 1.58 -19.37 2.70
CA VAL A 102 2.75 -18.63 2.23
C VAL A 102 3.43 -19.39 1.09
N ALA A 103 3.71 -20.68 1.23
CA ALA A 103 4.36 -21.48 0.19
C ALA A 103 3.54 -21.52 -1.11
N ILE A 104 2.24 -21.79 -1.02
CA ILE A 104 1.32 -21.84 -2.16
C ILE A 104 1.23 -20.49 -2.88
N THR A 105 1.45 -19.37 -2.18
CA THR A 105 1.39 -18.03 -2.79
C THR A 105 2.76 -17.57 -3.31
N VAL A 106 3.85 -17.85 -2.60
CA VAL A 106 5.22 -17.43 -2.97
C VAL A 106 5.72 -18.22 -4.18
N ILE A 107 5.47 -19.53 -4.27
CA ILE A 107 5.97 -20.36 -5.37
C ILE A 107 5.51 -19.83 -6.73
N PRO A 108 4.20 -19.59 -6.98
CA PRO A 108 3.74 -18.97 -8.23
C PRO A 108 4.35 -17.59 -8.49
N VAL A 109 4.50 -16.75 -7.46
CA VAL A 109 5.10 -15.41 -7.59
C VAL A 109 6.54 -15.50 -8.09
N ILE A 110 7.35 -16.37 -7.48
CA ILE A 110 8.74 -16.56 -7.91
C ILE A 110 8.80 -17.17 -9.31
N LEU A 111 7.93 -18.12 -9.64
CA LEU A 111 7.85 -18.70 -10.98
C LEU A 111 7.50 -17.64 -12.04
N VAL A 112 6.49 -16.80 -11.79
CA VAL A 112 6.11 -15.70 -12.71
C VAL A 112 7.29 -14.77 -12.94
N PHE A 113 8.00 -14.38 -11.88
CA PHE A 113 9.19 -13.54 -12.01
C PHE A 113 10.30 -14.23 -12.80
N CYS A 114 10.67 -15.47 -12.45
CA CYS A 114 11.73 -16.21 -13.13
C CYS A 114 11.42 -16.41 -14.62
N ILE A 115 10.20 -16.83 -14.96
CA ILE A 115 9.77 -17.01 -16.36
C ILE A 115 9.87 -15.68 -17.11
N THR A 116 9.36 -14.59 -16.53
CA THR A 116 9.42 -13.25 -17.14
C THR A 116 10.86 -12.81 -17.36
N ALA A 117 11.72 -12.96 -16.35
CA ALA A 117 13.12 -12.59 -16.42
C ALA A 117 13.87 -13.40 -17.48
N THR A 118 13.71 -14.73 -17.48
CA THR A 118 14.36 -15.62 -18.45
C THR A 118 13.91 -15.30 -19.87
N ILE A 119 12.60 -15.25 -20.16
CA ILE A 119 12.09 -14.94 -21.50
C ILE A 119 12.62 -13.58 -21.98
N SER A 120 12.57 -12.56 -21.13
CA SER A 120 13.05 -11.23 -21.50
C SER A 120 14.55 -11.19 -21.79
N ALA A 121 15.37 -11.97 -21.06
CA ALA A 121 16.81 -11.98 -21.22
C ALA A 121 17.28 -12.82 -22.41
N SER A 122 16.66 -13.98 -22.64
CA SER A 122 17.14 -14.97 -23.61
C SER A 122 16.39 -14.92 -24.94
N ALA A 123 15.08 -14.70 -24.95
CA ALA A 123 14.25 -14.78 -26.15
C ALA A 123 14.01 -13.42 -26.83
N LEU A 124 14.18 -12.31 -26.10
CA LEU A 124 14.04 -10.96 -26.65
C LEU A 124 15.42 -10.30 -26.75
N HIS A 125 15.79 -9.82 -27.93
CA HIS A 125 17.11 -9.22 -28.18
C HIS A 125 17.13 -7.69 -28.11
N ASP A 126 15.97 -7.05 -28.28
CA ASP A 126 15.83 -5.59 -28.32
C ASP A 126 15.21 -5.04 -27.03
N HIS A 127 15.71 -3.91 -26.55
CA HIS A 127 15.23 -3.23 -25.33
C HIS A 127 13.75 -2.85 -25.41
N HIS A 128 13.25 -2.42 -26.57
CA HIS A 128 11.86 -2.04 -26.76
C HIS A 128 10.91 -3.21 -26.48
N HIS A 129 11.19 -4.38 -27.07
CA HIS A 129 10.39 -5.59 -26.86
C HIS A 129 10.48 -6.08 -25.41
N ARG A 130 11.68 -6.03 -24.80
CA ARG A 130 11.87 -6.36 -23.38
C ARG A 130 11.03 -5.45 -22.48
N LYS A 131 11.05 -4.14 -22.71
CA LYS A 131 10.25 -3.16 -21.95
C LYS A 131 8.76 -3.43 -22.12
N ILE A 132 8.27 -3.65 -23.33
CA ILE A 132 6.85 -3.96 -23.55
C ILE A 132 6.43 -5.21 -22.79
N PHE A 133 7.21 -6.29 -22.91
CA PHE A 133 6.89 -7.57 -22.28
C PHE A 133 6.92 -7.48 -20.75
N VAL A 134 8.06 -7.09 -20.18
CA VAL A 134 8.24 -7.00 -18.72
C VAL A 134 7.31 -5.93 -18.13
N GLY A 135 7.18 -4.78 -18.79
CA GLY A 135 6.30 -3.69 -18.38
C GLY A 135 4.83 -4.09 -18.36
N SER A 136 4.37 -4.91 -19.32
CA SER A 136 3.00 -5.41 -19.34
C SER A 136 2.72 -6.34 -18.16
N VAL A 137 3.65 -7.25 -17.84
CA VAL A 137 3.53 -8.15 -16.69
C VAL A 137 3.58 -7.35 -15.38
N ALA A 138 4.49 -6.38 -15.27
CA ALA A 138 4.60 -5.48 -14.12
C ALA A 138 3.32 -4.65 -13.91
N LEU A 139 2.75 -4.10 -14.99
CA LEU A 139 1.50 -3.35 -14.95
C LEU A 139 0.34 -4.20 -14.43
N ALA A 140 0.21 -5.44 -14.90
CA ALA A 140 -0.82 -6.36 -14.41
C ALA A 140 -0.66 -6.65 -12.91
N ALA A 141 0.57 -6.88 -12.44
CA ALA A 141 0.87 -7.06 -11.03
C ALA A 141 0.53 -5.80 -10.20
N SER A 142 0.84 -4.61 -10.70
CA SER A 142 0.50 -3.34 -10.03
C SER A 142 -1.00 -3.14 -9.91
N VAL A 143 -1.77 -3.43 -10.96
CA VAL A 143 -3.23 -3.31 -10.92
C VAL A 143 -3.83 -4.24 -9.88
N ALA A 144 -3.32 -5.47 -9.77
CA ALA A 144 -3.76 -6.42 -8.74
C ALA A 144 -3.54 -5.88 -7.31
N MET A 145 -2.46 -5.12 -7.06
CA MET A 145 -2.20 -4.52 -5.75
C MET A 145 -3.26 -3.52 -5.31
N TYR A 146 -3.94 -2.84 -6.24
CA TYR A 146 -5.03 -1.91 -5.91
C TYR A 146 -6.27 -2.58 -5.32
N GLY A 147 -6.36 -3.92 -5.33
CA GLY A 147 -7.41 -4.65 -4.64
C GLY A 147 -7.47 -4.35 -3.14
N SER A 148 -6.33 -4.28 -2.46
CA SER A 148 -6.25 -3.99 -1.02
C SER A 148 -6.82 -2.61 -0.64
N PRO A 149 -6.36 -1.48 -1.23
CA PRO A 149 -6.92 -0.17 -0.95
C PRO A 149 -8.40 -0.04 -1.36
N LEU A 150 -8.86 -0.74 -2.41
CA LEU A 150 -10.28 -0.78 -2.78
C LEU A 150 -11.14 -1.47 -1.71
N VAL A 151 -10.66 -2.58 -1.14
CA VAL A 151 -11.33 -3.25 -0.02
C VAL A 151 -11.40 -2.33 1.20
N ALA A 152 -10.32 -1.58 1.50
CA ALA A 152 -10.33 -0.60 2.58
C ALA A 152 -11.36 0.51 2.34
N VAL A 153 -11.41 1.09 1.13
CA VAL A 153 -12.42 2.08 0.72
C VAL A 153 -13.84 1.53 0.92
N LYS A 154 -14.11 0.32 0.43
CA LYS A 154 -15.42 -0.34 0.60
C LYS A 154 -15.77 -0.52 2.08
N LYS A 155 -14.78 -0.89 2.91
CA LYS A 155 -14.97 -1.05 4.35
C LYS A 155 -15.33 0.28 5.01
N VAL A 156 -14.59 1.35 4.72
CA VAL A 156 -14.87 2.70 5.26
C VAL A 156 -16.28 3.17 4.89
N ILE A 157 -16.72 2.98 3.65
CA ILE A 157 -18.08 3.36 3.22
C ILE A 157 -19.15 2.57 3.97
N LYS A 158 -18.92 1.26 4.18
CA LYS A 158 -19.86 0.36 4.87
C LYS A 158 -19.91 0.62 6.38
N THR A 159 -18.76 0.79 7.03
CA THR A 159 -18.66 0.94 8.49
C THR A 159 -18.75 2.39 8.94
N LYS A 160 -18.68 3.35 8.01
CA LYS A 160 -18.65 4.79 8.30
C LYS A 160 -17.50 5.19 9.24
N SER A 161 -16.45 4.37 9.30
CA SER A 161 -15.28 4.54 10.18
C SER A 161 -13.98 4.41 9.40
N VAL A 162 -12.99 5.22 9.76
CA VAL A 162 -11.66 5.31 9.12
C VAL A 162 -10.58 4.48 9.82
N GLU A 163 -10.96 3.61 10.77
CA GLU A 163 -10.02 2.77 11.55
C GLU A 163 -9.04 1.97 10.68
N PHE A 164 -9.51 1.45 9.54
CA PHE A 164 -8.71 0.64 8.62
C PHE A 164 -8.00 1.47 7.53
N MET A 165 -8.08 2.80 7.59
CA MET A 165 -7.53 3.72 6.59
C MET A 165 -6.89 4.94 7.27
N PRO A 166 -5.67 4.80 7.80
CA PRO A 166 -4.98 5.90 8.47
C PRO A 166 -4.57 7.00 7.47
N PHE A 167 -4.77 8.25 7.85
CA PHE A 167 -4.53 9.44 7.01
C PHE A 167 -3.16 9.45 6.35
N TYR A 168 -2.09 9.23 7.14
CA TYR A 168 -0.72 9.33 6.65
C TYR A 168 -0.43 8.30 5.55
N LEU A 169 -0.94 7.07 5.67
CA LEU A 169 -0.74 6.05 4.62
C LEU A 169 -1.43 6.47 3.32
N SER A 170 -2.67 6.96 3.39
CA SER A 170 -3.39 7.45 2.21
C SER A 170 -2.72 8.69 1.59
N PHE A 171 -2.25 9.62 2.41
CA PHE A 171 -1.57 10.83 1.95
C PHE A 171 -0.24 10.52 1.27
N PHE A 172 0.63 9.73 1.91
CA PHE A 172 1.91 9.35 1.32
C PHE A 172 1.72 8.43 0.11
N SER A 173 0.67 7.60 0.08
CA SER A 173 0.34 6.79 -1.09
C SER A 173 -0.07 7.65 -2.27
N PHE A 174 -0.92 8.66 -2.04
CA PHE A 174 -1.30 9.64 -3.07
C PHE A 174 -0.08 10.42 -3.59
N LEU A 175 0.78 10.89 -2.68
CA LEU A 175 1.98 11.63 -3.02
C LEU A 175 2.95 10.77 -3.84
N ALA A 176 3.22 9.54 -3.40
CA ALA A 176 4.07 8.60 -4.12
C ALA A 176 3.49 8.32 -5.51
N SER A 177 2.21 8.00 -5.64
CA SER A 177 1.58 7.77 -6.94
C SER A 177 1.66 9.01 -7.84
N SER A 178 1.42 10.21 -7.30
CA SER A 178 1.51 11.44 -8.10
C SER A 178 2.93 11.69 -8.62
N ILE A 179 3.94 11.47 -7.77
CA ILE A 179 5.36 11.64 -8.14
C ILE A 179 5.80 10.59 -9.17
N TRP A 180 5.45 9.32 -8.97
CA TRP A 180 5.80 8.25 -9.92
C TRP A 180 5.03 8.37 -11.25
N MET A 181 3.80 8.88 -11.22
CA MET A 181 3.08 9.25 -12.44
C MET A 181 3.82 10.35 -13.19
N ALA A 182 4.23 11.42 -12.51
CA ALA A 182 5.02 12.49 -13.11
C ALA A 182 6.36 11.97 -13.66
N TYR A 183 7.05 11.09 -12.93
CA TYR A 183 8.26 10.43 -13.39
C TYR A 183 8.04 9.65 -14.70
N GLY A 184 6.99 8.83 -14.76
CA GLY A 184 6.64 8.06 -15.95
C GLY A 184 6.32 8.94 -17.16
N LEU A 185 5.53 10.00 -16.94
CA LEU A 185 5.18 10.96 -18.00
C LEU A 185 6.41 11.72 -18.52
N LEU A 186 7.29 12.19 -17.63
CA LEU A 186 8.56 12.83 -18.00
C LEU A 186 9.53 11.88 -18.71
N SER A 187 9.42 10.58 -18.43
CA SER A 187 10.24 9.54 -19.07
C SER A 187 9.63 9.02 -20.38
N HIS A 188 8.45 9.52 -20.78
CA HIS A 188 7.64 8.95 -21.87
C HIS A 188 7.41 7.44 -21.71
N ASP A 189 7.33 6.97 -20.47
CA ASP A 189 7.23 5.56 -20.11
C ASP A 189 5.85 5.26 -19.49
N LEU A 190 4.93 4.79 -20.34
CA LEU A 190 3.55 4.52 -19.93
C LEU A 190 3.44 3.34 -18.96
N PHE A 191 4.40 2.42 -18.91
CA PHE A 191 4.37 1.32 -17.95
C PHE A 191 4.61 1.82 -16.52
N LEU A 192 5.34 2.93 -16.36
CA LEU A 192 5.53 3.60 -15.07
C LEU A 192 4.38 4.57 -14.75
N ALA A 193 3.85 5.27 -15.75
CA ALA A 193 2.78 6.24 -15.55
C ALA A 193 1.42 5.58 -15.27
N SER A 194 1.07 4.51 -16.02
CA SER A 194 -0.26 3.89 -16.00
C SER A 194 -0.73 3.35 -14.65
N PRO A 195 0.06 2.58 -13.87
CA PRO A 195 -0.43 2.11 -12.57
C PRO A 195 -0.69 3.30 -11.65
N ASN A 196 0.20 4.29 -11.65
CA ASN A 196 0.09 5.48 -10.84
C ASN A 196 -1.04 6.43 -11.27
N LEU A 197 -1.48 6.37 -12.52
CA LEU A 197 -2.69 7.03 -13.01
C LEU A 197 -3.96 6.42 -12.39
N VAL A 198 -3.94 5.14 -12.02
CA VAL A 198 -5.03 4.50 -11.25
C VAL A 198 -4.86 4.77 -9.75
N GLY A 199 -3.62 4.72 -9.26
CA GLY A 199 -3.28 4.94 -7.85
C GLY A 199 -3.59 6.36 -7.36
N SER A 200 -3.35 7.39 -8.18
CA SER A 200 -3.56 8.78 -7.77
C SER A 200 -5.04 9.12 -7.51
N PRO A 201 -5.99 8.81 -8.42
CA PRO A 201 -7.42 8.94 -8.13
C PRO A 201 -7.88 8.12 -6.93
N LEU A 202 -7.38 6.89 -6.78
CA LEU A 202 -7.71 6.05 -5.63
C LEU A 202 -7.22 6.69 -4.32
N GLY A 203 -6.01 7.26 -4.31
CA GLY A 203 -5.48 8.01 -3.17
C GLY A 203 -6.31 9.26 -2.85
N ILE A 204 -6.78 9.99 -3.86
CA ILE A 204 -7.70 11.12 -3.68
C ILE A 204 -9.01 10.63 -3.03
N VAL A 205 -9.60 9.55 -3.55
CA VAL A 205 -10.81 8.96 -2.97
C VAL A 205 -10.60 8.58 -1.51
N GLN A 206 -9.48 7.94 -1.17
CA GLN A 206 -9.14 7.61 0.21
C GLN A 206 -9.06 8.86 1.10
N LEU A 207 -8.40 9.93 0.65
CA LEU A 207 -8.29 11.19 1.40
C LEU A 207 -9.63 11.89 1.58
N VAL A 208 -10.47 11.92 0.54
CA VAL A 208 -11.82 12.51 0.60
C VAL A 208 -12.69 11.73 1.59
N LEU A 209 -12.72 10.40 1.50
CA LEU A 209 -13.48 9.56 2.41
C LEU A 209 -12.98 9.68 3.85
N TYR A 210 -11.66 9.78 4.05
CA TYR A 210 -11.09 10.05 5.35
C TYR A 210 -11.64 11.36 5.92
N CYS A 211 -11.61 12.45 5.15
CA CYS A 211 -12.12 13.76 5.56
C CYS A 211 -13.64 13.76 5.86
N MET A 212 -14.43 12.98 5.12
CA MET A 212 -15.86 12.85 5.36
C MET A 212 -16.16 12.08 6.65
N TYR A 213 -15.60 10.87 6.80
CA TYR A 213 -15.97 9.97 7.90
C TYR A 213 -15.19 10.18 9.20
N ARG A 214 -14.03 10.85 9.17
CA ARG A 214 -13.33 11.26 10.41
C ARG A 214 -14.18 12.16 11.30
N LYS A 215 -15.06 12.98 10.69
CA LYS A 215 -15.93 13.93 11.40
C LYS A 215 -17.19 13.25 11.91
N THR A 216 -17.69 12.23 11.20
CA THR A 216 -18.89 11.48 11.60
C THR A 216 -18.63 10.56 12.81
N GLY A 217 -17.38 10.16 13.04
CA GLY A 217 -16.96 9.46 14.27
C GLY A 217 -16.93 10.32 15.54
N ILE A 218 -17.14 11.64 15.42
CA ILE A 218 -17.37 12.59 16.52
C ILE A 218 -18.85 13.03 16.52
N MET A 219 -19.77 12.10 16.27
CA MET A 219 -21.07 12.17 16.92
C MET A 219 -20.93 11.30 18.16
N GLU A 220 -20.55 11.97 19.25
CA GLU A 220 -20.43 11.41 20.59
C GLU A 220 -21.61 10.48 20.87
N ALA A 221 -21.32 9.21 21.18
CA ALA A 221 -22.19 8.54 22.14
C ALA A 221 -22.16 9.44 23.39
N PRO A 222 -23.31 9.93 23.89
CA PRO A 222 -23.32 10.88 25.00
C PRO A 222 -22.47 10.30 26.12
N ASP A 223 -21.50 11.09 26.59
CA ASP A 223 -20.57 10.65 27.62
C ASP A 223 -21.40 10.15 28.81
N LYS A 224 -21.00 9.03 29.44
CA LYS A 224 -21.80 8.45 30.55
C LYS A 224 -22.04 9.48 31.66
N TRP A 225 -21.12 10.43 31.81
CA TRP A 225 -21.22 11.59 32.68
C TRP A 225 -22.37 12.54 32.32
N ASP A 226 -22.66 12.74 31.03
CA ASP A 226 -23.76 13.59 30.55
C ASP A 226 -25.13 12.91 30.72
N LEU A 227 -25.17 11.58 30.58
CA LEU A 227 -26.37 10.79 30.88
C LEU A 227 -26.69 10.78 32.38
N GLU A 228 -25.68 10.55 33.23
CA GLU A 228 -25.85 10.58 34.69
C GLU A 228 -26.26 11.98 35.18
N LYS A 229 -25.65 13.05 34.67
CA LYS A 229 -26.06 14.43 35.00
C LYS A 229 -27.49 14.74 34.57
N ASN A 230 -27.90 14.30 33.39
CA ASN A 230 -29.26 14.54 32.90
C ASN A 230 -30.29 13.73 33.69
N GLU A 231 -29.99 12.49 34.09
CA GLU A 231 -30.84 11.72 35.00
C GLU A 231 -30.95 12.38 36.37
N GLU A 232 -29.84 12.85 36.94
CA GLU A 232 -29.82 13.48 38.26
C GLU A 232 -30.57 14.82 38.26
N LYS A 233 -30.45 15.59 37.18
CA LYS A 233 -31.19 16.84 36.97
C LYS A 233 -32.69 16.58 36.80
N SER A 234 -33.07 15.52 36.09
CA SER A 234 -34.47 15.09 35.92
C SER A 234 -35.10 14.66 37.26
N LYS A 235 -34.37 13.87 38.07
CA LYS A 235 -34.81 13.46 39.42
C LYS A 235 -34.99 14.67 40.34
N LYS A 236 -34.08 15.63 40.33
CA LYS A 236 -34.20 16.87 41.13
C LYS A 236 -35.42 17.71 40.70
N LEU A 237 -35.70 17.80 39.39
CA LEU A 237 -36.89 18.49 38.92
C LEU A 237 -38.18 17.81 39.36
N GLN A 238 -38.26 16.48 39.30
CA GLN A 238 -39.43 15.74 39.75
C GLN A 238 -39.66 15.86 41.27
N LEU A 239 -38.59 15.86 42.07
CA LEU A 239 -38.69 16.11 43.51
C LEU A 239 -39.23 17.50 43.83
N VAL A 240 -38.77 18.54 43.11
CA VAL A 240 -39.26 19.92 43.29
C VAL A 240 -40.72 20.07 42.86
N ILE A 241 -41.19 19.29 41.89
CA ILE A 241 -42.60 19.29 41.45
C ILE A 241 -43.48 18.60 42.50
N ASN A 242 -43.03 17.48 43.08
CA ASN A 242 -43.77 16.77 44.13
C ASN A 242 -43.82 17.52 45.47
N ASP A 243 -42.83 18.36 45.80
CA ASP A 243 -42.82 19.18 47.02
C ASP A 243 -43.75 20.42 46.92
N ARG A 244 -44.28 20.72 45.73
CA ARG A 244 -45.17 21.86 45.47
C ARG A 244 -46.64 21.47 45.23
N SER A 245 -46.97 20.18 45.31
CA SER A 245 -48.33 19.65 45.23
C SER A 245 -48.83 19.21 46.60
#